data_AF-A0A8C4E601-F1
#
_entry.id   AF-A0A8C4E601-F1
#
_cell.length_a   1.000
_cell.length_b   1.000
_cell.length_c   1.000
_cell.angle_alpha   90.00
_cell.angle_beta   90.00
_cell.angle_gamma   90.00
#
_symmetry.space_group_name_H-M   'P 1'
#
loop_
_entity.id
_entity.type
_entity.pdbx_description
1 polymer ?
#
loop_
_entity_poly.entity_id
_entity_poly.type
_entity_poly.pdbx_seq_one_letter_code
_entity_poly.pdbx_strand_id
1 'polypeptide(L)'
;MSVHLSPAHIASTEKMRTAVCTIFLLLSLYQGEALKCNYCFSKGGSLCTPTSIQTCSGSANACGAVIFQDPLNSSFRQCINMAVCQGYITTPGVIASCCSTDLCN
;
A
#
# COMPACT_ATOMS: atom_id res chain seq x y z
N MET A 1 42.74 24.18 -27.39
CA MET A 1 41.40 24.29 -27.99
C MET A 1 40.41 24.47 -26.85
N SER A 2 40.22 25.71 -26.40
CA SER A 2 39.34 26.02 -25.27
C SER A 2 37.92 26.06 -25.80
N VAL A 3 37.07 25.11 -25.40
CA VAL A 3 35.66 25.08 -25.78
C VAL A 3 34.97 26.22 -25.05
N HIS A 4 34.88 27.38 -25.71
CA HIS A 4 34.17 28.54 -25.17
C HIS A 4 32.67 28.24 -25.27
N LEU A 5 32.09 27.66 -24.23
CA LEU A 5 30.66 27.43 -24.14
C LEU A 5 29.98 28.79 -23.92
N SER A 6 29.12 29.22 -24.85
CA SER A 6 28.37 30.47 -24.72
C SER A 6 27.51 30.46 -23.45
N PRO A 7 27.30 31.62 -22.78
CA PRO A 7 26.49 31.72 -21.56
C PRO A 7 25.07 31.14 -21.70
N ALA A 8 24.50 31.20 -22.91
CA ALA A 8 23.20 30.62 -23.25
C ALA A 8 23.16 29.09 -23.17
N HIS A 9 24.27 28.40 -23.51
CA HIS A 9 24.37 26.95 -23.40
C HIS A 9 24.43 26.50 -21.93
N ILE A 10 25.18 27.23 -21.09
CA ILE A 10 25.29 26.97 -19.64
C ILE A 10 23.93 27.17 -18.96
N ALA A 11 23.23 28.27 -19.27
CA ALA A 11 21.90 28.57 -18.75
C ALA A 11 20.83 27.55 -19.21
N SER A 12 20.99 26.95 -20.40
CA SER A 12 20.09 25.91 -20.90
C SER A 12 20.31 24.55 -20.20
N THR A 13 21.56 24.22 -19.85
CA THR A 13 21.89 23.00 -19.10
C THR A 13 21.47 23.05 -17.63
N GLU A 14 21.54 24.22 -16.98
CA GLU A 14 21.02 24.40 -15.60
C GLU A 14 19.49 24.24 -15.54
N LYS A 15 18.76 24.81 -16.51
CA LYS A 15 17.31 24.66 -16.61
C LYS A 15 16.88 23.21 -16.80
N MET A 16 17.57 22.45 -17.65
CA MET A 16 17.32 21.03 -17.86
C MET A 16 17.58 20.21 -16.59
N ARG A 17 18.70 20.46 -15.91
CA ARG A 17 19.05 19.78 -14.66
C ARG A 17 18.02 20.03 -13.57
N THR A 18 17.59 21.28 -13.40
CA THR A 18 16.53 21.64 -12.45
C THR A 18 15.20 20.98 -12.80
N ALA A 19 14.80 21.00 -14.08
CA ALA A 19 13.57 20.34 -14.53
C ALA A 19 13.60 18.83 -14.23
N VAL A 20 14.70 18.15 -14.56
CA VAL A 20 14.89 16.73 -14.29
C VAL A 20 14.80 16.43 -12.80
N CYS A 21 15.51 17.19 -11.95
CA CYS A 21 15.43 17.02 -10.48
C CYS A 21 14.01 17.22 -9.94
N THR A 22 13.30 18.23 -10.45
CA THR A 22 11.93 18.53 -10.01
C THR A 22 10.96 17.41 -10.42
N ILE A 23 11.11 16.87 -11.64
CA ILE A 23 10.31 15.74 -12.12
C ILE A 23 10.59 14.47 -11.28
N PHE A 24 11.85 14.17 -10.99
CA PHE A 24 12.19 13.03 -10.12
C PHE A 24 11.60 13.16 -8.72
N LEU A 25 11.69 14.34 -8.10
CA LEU A 25 11.09 14.60 -6.79
C LEU A 25 9.57 14.44 -6.81
N LEU A 26 8.90 14.98 -7.83
CA LEU A 26 7.46 14.83 -8.01
C LEU A 26 7.06 13.36 -8.19
N LEU A 27 7.79 12.60 -8.99
CA LEU A 27 7.54 11.16 -9.20
C LEU A 27 7.74 10.34 -7.93
N SER A 28 8.72 10.70 -7.09
CA SER A 28 8.93 10.05 -5.79
C SER A 28 7.85 10.39 -4.77
N LEU A 29 7.31 11.62 -4.79
CA LEU A 29 6.18 12.02 -3.94
C LEU A 29 4.84 11.47 -4.45
N TYR A 30 4.74 11.18 -5.75
CA TYR A 30 3.55 10.58 -6.36
C TYR A 30 3.43 9.08 -6.08
N GLN A 31 4.51 8.43 -5.62
CA GLN A 31 4.38 7.12 -5.00
C GLN A 31 3.62 7.34 -3.68
N GLY A 32 2.29 7.20 -3.73
CA GLY A 32 1.41 7.49 -2.60
C GLY A 32 1.89 6.81 -1.30
N GLU A 33 1.57 7.44 -0.17
CA GLU A 33 1.84 6.88 1.16
C GLU A 33 1.41 5.41 1.19
N ALA A 34 2.31 4.54 1.69
CA ALA A 34 2.03 3.13 1.77
C ALA A 34 0.87 2.88 2.74
N LEU A 35 -0.21 2.30 2.24
CA LEU A 35 -1.44 1.98 2.98
C LEU A 35 -1.12 1.35 4.34
N LYS A 36 -1.80 1.76 5.40
CA LYS A 36 -1.65 1.18 6.74
C LYS A 36 -2.90 0.41 7.15
N CYS A 37 -2.75 -0.78 7.71
CA CYS A 37 -3.87 -1.63 8.13
C CYS A 37 -3.69 -2.14 9.56
N ASN A 38 -4.80 -2.41 10.25
CA ASN A 38 -4.76 -3.14 11.51
C ASN A 38 -4.30 -4.59 11.26
N TYR A 39 -3.48 -5.10 12.18
CA TYR A 39 -3.02 -6.48 12.18
C TYR A 39 -3.54 -7.24 13.39
N CYS A 40 -4.11 -8.41 13.15
CA CYS A 40 -4.33 -9.42 14.19
C CYS A 40 -4.60 -10.79 13.59
N PHE A 41 -4.49 -11.82 14.44
CA PHE A 41 -4.87 -13.19 14.14
C PHE A 41 -5.45 -13.85 15.39
N SER A 42 -6.49 -14.65 15.23
CA SER A 42 -7.12 -15.44 16.31
C SER A 42 -7.57 -16.81 15.80
N LYS A 43 -7.51 -17.80 16.70
CA LYS A 43 -8.07 -19.16 16.53
C LYS A 43 -8.91 -19.50 17.75
N GLY A 44 -9.98 -20.29 17.57
CA GLY A 44 -10.80 -20.80 18.67
C GLY A 44 -12.06 -19.97 18.96
N GLY A 45 -12.60 -19.26 17.96
CA GLY A 45 -13.94 -18.67 18.01
C GLY A 45 -14.02 -17.22 18.49
N SER A 46 -12.96 -16.69 19.12
CA SER A 46 -12.89 -15.25 19.40
C SER A 46 -12.48 -14.46 18.17
N LEU A 47 -13.14 -13.32 17.93
CA LEU A 47 -12.71 -12.36 16.92
C LEU A 47 -11.34 -11.78 17.30
N CYS A 48 -10.47 -11.59 16.32
CA CYS A 48 -9.16 -11.01 16.58
C CYS A 48 -9.27 -9.52 16.91
N THR A 49 -8.57 -9.14 17.98
CA THR A 49 -8.40 -7.75 18.39
C THR A 49 -7.09 -7.23 17.80
N PRO A 50 -7.08 -6.03 17.18
CA PRO A 50 -5.86 -5.44 16.62
C PRO A 50 -4.70 -5.43 17.64
N THR A 51 -3.53 -5.94 17.24
CA THR A 51 -2.32 -6.00 18.05
C THR A 51 -1.26 -5.02 17.59
N SER A 52 -1.22 -4.70 16.30
CA SER A 52 -0.29 -3.74 15.71
C SER A 52 -0.84 -3.13 14.42
N ILE A 53 -0.11 -2.15 13.88
CA ILE A 53 -0.36 -1.56 12.56
C ILE A 53 0.70 -2.11 11.59
N GLN A 54 0.25 -2.56 10.42
CA GLN A 54 1.10 -2.92 9.29
C GLN A 54 1.11 -1.82 8.24
N THR A 55 2.30 -1.48 7.77
CA THR A 55 2.46 -0.74 6.51
C THR A 55 2.49 -1.74 5.36
N CYS A 56 1.58 -1.61 4.42
CA CYS A 56 1.44 -2.53 3.31
C CYS A 56 2.54 -2.33 2.27
N SER A 57 2.94 -3.42 1.62
CA SER A 57 4.01 -3.42 0.61
C SER A 57 3.52 -3.94 -0.73
N GLY A 58 4.14 -3.43 -1.81
CA GLY A 58 3.98 -3.96 -3.16
C GLY A 58 2.52 -4.15 -3.59
N SER A 59 2.11 -5.40 -3.77
CA SER A 59 0.79 -5.79 -4.27
C SER A 59 -0.30 -5.93 -3.19
N ALA A 60 0.03 -5.72 -1.91
CA ALA A 60 -0.93 -5.76 -0.81
C ALA A 60 -1.68 -4.41 -0.70
N ASN A 61 -2.49 -4.11 -1.69
CA ASN A 61 -3.15 -2.82 -1.88
C ASN A 61 -4.52 -2.67 -1.18
N ALA A 62 -4.81 -3.52 -0.19
CA ALA A 62 -6.05 -3.47 0.58
C ALA A 62 -5.81 -3.85 2.04
N CYS A 63 -6.67 -3.35 2.91
CA CYS A 63 -6.85 -3.86 4.26
C CYS A 63 -7.98 -4.90 4.25
N GLY A 64 -7.69 -6.10 4.75
CA GLY A 64 -8.66 -7.18 4.87
C GLY A 64 -9.01 -7.44 6.33
N ALA A 65 -10.30 -7.66 6.62
CA ALA A 65 -10.79 -8.26 7.85
C ALA A 65 -11.59 -9.50 7.50
N VAL A 66 -11.14 -10.67 7.94
CA VAL A 66 -11.67 -11.96 7.51
C VAL A 66 -12.00 -12.82 8.72
N ILE A 67 -13.17 -13.45 8.72
CA ILE A 67 -13.68 -14.35 9.75
C ILE A 67 -14.08 -15.64 9.06
N PHE A 68 -13.44 -16.73 9.46
CA PHE A 68 -13.83 -18.09 9.09
C PHE A 68 -14.81 -18.61 10.14
N GLN A 69 -16.00 -19.01 9.69
CA GLN A 69 -17.02 -19.62 10.53
C GLN A 69 -16.62 -21.08 10.88
N ASP A 70 -17.54 -21.81 11.51
CA ASP A 70 -17.38 -23.24 11.76
C ASP A 70 -16.98 -24.00 10.48
N PRO A 71 -16.06 -24.97 10.56
CA PRO A 71 -15.41 -25.49 11.77
C PRO A 71 -14.09 -24.76 12.12
N LEU A 72 -13.64 -23.82 11.30
CA LEU A 72 -12.31 -23.21 11.44
C LEU A 72 -12.24 -22.22 12.61
N ASN A 73 -13.33 -21.49 12.87
CA ASN A 73 -13.46 -20.58 14.02
C ASN A 73 -12.21 -19.70 14.23
N SER A 74 -11.82 -18.98 13.18
CA SER A 74 -10.62 -18.16 13.19
C SER A 74 -10.88 -16.83 12.50
N SER A 75 -10.07 -15.82 12.81
CA SER A 75 -10.20 -14.51 12.18
C SER A 75 -8.85 -13.81 12.08
N PHE A 76 -8.72 -12.93 11.10
CA PHE A 76 -7.53 -12.12 10.92
C PHE A 76 -7.84 -10.74 10.36
N ARG A 77 -6.93 -9.80 10.64
CA ARG A 77 -6.85 -8.49 9.99
C ARG A 77 -5.43 -8.32 9.47
N GLN A 78 -5.25 -7.92 8.20
CA GLN A 78 -3.93 -7.65 7.64
C GLN A 78 -3.98 -6.88 6.31
N CYS A 79 -2.82 -6.38 5.89
CA CYS A 79 -2.57 -6.01 4.49
C CYS A 79 -2.76 -7.24 3.59
N ILE A 80 -3.49 -7.08 2.49
CA ILE A 80 -3.79 -8.16 1.55
C ILE A 80 -3.94 -7.59 0.13
N ASN A 81 -3.79 -8.44 -0.88
CA ASN A 81 -4.18 -8.06 -2.23
C ASN A 81 -5.71 -7.92 -2.35
N MET A 82 -6.18 -6.87 -3.00
CA MET A 82 -7.62 -6.59 -3.14
C MET A 82 -8.40 -7.75 -3.77
N ALA A 83 -7.87 -8.37 -4.84
CA ALA A 83 -8.56 -9.47 -5.51
C ALA A 83 -8.64 -10.72 -4.62
N VAL A 84 -7.60 -11.01 -3.84
CA VAL A 84 -7.63 -12.09 -2.85
C VAL A 84 -8.67 -11.80 -1.75
N CYS A 85 -8.74 -10.56 -1.28
CA CYS A 85 -9.76 -10.15 -0.30
C CYS A 85 -11.18 -10.30 -0.85
N GLN A 86 -11.43 -9.84 -2.08
CA GLN A 86 -12.70 -10.03 -2.76
C GLN A 86 -13.05 -11.51 -2.95
N GLY A 87 -12.05 -12.37 -3.18
CA GLY A 87 -12.24 -13.82 -3.16
C GLY A 87 -12.85 -14.31 -1.86
N TYR A 88 -12.35 -13.86 -0.69
CA TYR A 88 -12.93 -14.23 0.61
C TYR A 88 -14.38 -13.79 0.79
N ILE A 89 -14.81 -12.65 0.22
CA ILE A 89 -16.21 -12.22 0.27
C ILE A 89 -17.13 -13.25 -0.40
N THR A 90 -16.64 -13.89 -1.46
CA THR A 90 -17.41 -14.89 -2.24
C THR A 90 -17.28 -16.31 -1.72
N THR A 91 -16.39 -16.57 -0.75
CA THR A 91 -16.14 -17.91 -0.22
C THR A 91 -17.22 -18.32 0.79
N PRO A 92 -17.92 -19.45 0.57
CA PRO A 92 -18.90 -19.94 1.54
C PRO A 92 -18.28 -20.18 2.92
N GLY A 93 -19.00 -19.80 3.98
CA GLY A 93 -18.52 -19.94 5.36
C GLY A 93 -17.47 -18.90 5.79
N VAL A 94 -17.23 -17.86 4.97
CA VAL A 94 -16.32 -16.76 5.29
C VAL A 94 -17.09 -15.44 5.30
N ILE A 95 -16.83 -14.61 6.30
CA ILE A 95 -17.25 -13.20 6.33
C ILE A 95 -16.00 -12.36 6.13
N ALA A 96 -16.01 -11.48 5.12
CA ALA A 96 -14.88 -10.61 4.83
C ALA A 96 -15.31 -9.17 4.56
N SER A 97 -14.45 -8.24 4.96
CA SER A 97 -14.52 -6.82 4.60
C SER A 97 -13.19 -6.40 3.98
N CYS A 98 -13.26 -5.65 2.88
CA CYS A 98 -12.12 -5.19 2.10
C CYS A 98 -12.22 -3.68 1.90
N CYS A 99 -11.14 -2.96 2.17
CA CYS A 99 -11.10 -1.51 2.03
C CYS A 99 -9.68 -1.03 1.70
N SER A 100 -9.53 0.22 1.24
CA SER A 100 -8.26 0.74 0.70
C SER A 100 -7.88 2.10 1.27
N THR A 101 -8.31 2.40 2.51
CA THR A 101 -7.92 3.59 3.26
C THR A 101 -7.26 3.18 4.57
N ASP A 102 -6.47 4.06 5.17
CA ASP A 102 -5.73 3.72 6.37
C ASP A 102 -6.64 3.23 7.51
N LEU A 103 -6.24 2.11 8.13
CA LEU A 103 -6.81 1.48 9.34
C LEU A 103 -8.31 1.18 9.26
N CYS A 104 -8.85 1.03 8.04
CA CYS A 104 -10.27 0.79 7.82
C CYS A 104 -10.73 -0.62 8.15
N ASN A 105 -9.79 -1.57 8.30
CA ASN A 105 -10.08 -2.98 8.54
C ASN A 105 -10.12 -3.35 10.01
#